data_AF-A0A8J4S225-F1
#
_entry.id   AF-A0A8J4S225-F1
#
_cell.length_a   1.000
_cell.length_b   1.000
_cell.length_c   1.000
_cell.angle_alpha   90.00
_cell.angle_beta   90.00
_cell.angle_gamma   90.00
#
_symmetry.space_group_name_H-M   'P 1'
#
loop_
_entity.id
_entity.type
_entity.pdbx_description
1 polymer ?
#
loop_
_entity_poly.entity_id
_entity_poly.type
_entity_poly.pdbx_seq_one_letter_code
_entity_poly.pdbx_strand_id
1 'polypeptide(L)'
;MVAMDQDGTATWYEAYVSGEEGDQRMLQRLAVENERMEDDGGEEEEVYEEEVEIEEMVDDEPMHVTGRLFLGSIDAARNVSSKTITMRLLSDISDDYNSDLRDIFTYSLVAATTSSQGDRDSPRSRFAYLRIDQIKTKELCAIDVATLHKSGFNSIEEVLTVLQQFYPDVTMTTPLLMLHFRCLSASISACTKM
;
A
#
# COMPACT_ATOMS: atom_id res chain seq x y z
N MET A 1 18.59 -43.35 -3.34
CA MET A 1 18.39 -42.83 -4.71
C MET A 1 18.09 -41.34 -4.55
N VAL A 2 19.00 -40.50 -5.02
CA VAL A 2 18.90 -39.04 -4.96
C VAL A 2 18.34 -38.59 -6.31
N ALA A 3 17.23 -37.86 -6.31
CA ALA A 3 16.79 -37.07 -7.44
C ALA A 3 16.92 -35.60 -7.02
N MET A 4 17.89 -34.90 -7.62
CA MET A 4 17.98 -33.46 -7.59
C MET A 4 17.24 -32.93 -8.81
N ASP A 5 16.19 -32.13 -8.59
CA ASP A 5 15.70 -31.21 -9.61
C ASP A 5 16.36 -29.84 -9.38
N GLN A 6 16.94 -29.31 -10.46
CA GLN A 6 17.98 -28.28 -10.44
C GLN A 6 17.57 -27.00 -11.18
N ASP A 7 16.28 -26.74 -11.32
CA ASP A 7 15.78 -25.47 -11.84
C ASP A 7 15.00 -24.74 -10.75
N GLY A 8 15.64 -23.72 -10.17
CA GLY A 8 15.07 -22.80 -9.19
C GLY A 8 14.06 -21.83 -9.80
N THR A 9 13.16 -22.32 -10.66
CA THR A 9 12.01 -21.56 -11.15
C THR A 9 10.82 -21.85 -10.25
N ALA A 10 10.50 -20.89 -9.38
CA ALA A 10 9.29 -20.93 -8.59
C ALA A 10 8.07 -20.73 -9.51
N THR A 11 7.51 -21.83 -10.00
CA THR A 11 6.18 -21.87 -10.62
C THR A 11 5.12 -21.71 -9.54
N TRP A 12 4.27 -20.69 -9.65
CA TRP A 12 3.08 -20.56 -8.81
C TRP A 12 1.83 -20.70 -9.67
N TYR A 13 0.97 -21.63 -9.24
CA TYR A 13 -0.26 -22.02 -9.91
C TYR A 13 -1.30 -20.89 -9.93
N GLU A 14 -1.88 -20.62 -11.09
CA GLU A 14 -3.15 -19.90 -11.20
C GLU A 14 -4.28 -20.83 -10.74
N ALA A 15 -4.96 -20.46 -9.65
CA ALA A 15 -6.23 -21.04 -9.28
C ALA A 15 -7.32 -19.98 -9.53
N TYR A 16 -8.02 -20.13 -10.66
CA TYR A 16 -9.26 -19.42 -10.94
C TYR A 16 -10.32 -19.87 -9.93
N VAL A 17 -10.88 -18.92 -9.19
CA VAL A 17 -12.18 -19.10 -8.55
C VAL A 17 -13.18 -18.35 -9.40
N SER A 18 -13.96 -19.14 -10.15
CA SER A 18 -15.15 -18.73 -10.87
C SER A 18 -16.21 -18.20 -9.90
N GLY A 19 -16.93 -17.15 -10.31
CA GLY A 19 -18.29 -16.90 -9.84
C GLY A 19 -18.55 -15.47 -9.36
N GLU A 20 -18.95 -14.59 -10.28
CA GLU A 20 -20.24 -13.89 -10.14
C GLU A 20 -20.64 -13.33 -11.52
N GLU A 21 -21.50 -14.09 -12.19
CA GLU A 21 -22.35 -13.60 -13.26
C GLU A 21 -23.44 -12.71 -12.65
N GLY A 22 -23.44 -11.43 -13.00
CA GLY A 22 -24.53 -10.49 -12.74
C GLY A 22 -24.13 -9.15 -13.37
N ASP A 23 -24.92 -8.46 -14.18
CA ASP A 23 -26.32 -8.61 -14.52
C ASP A 23 -26.53 -7.84 -15.85
N GLN A 24 -26.27 -8.51 -16.99
CA GLN A 24 -26.35 -7.91 -18.33
C GLN A 24 -27.79 -7.93 -18.91
N ARG A 25 -28.81 -7.74 -18.07
CA ARG A 25 -30.22 -7.72 -18.51
C ARG A 25 -30.93 -6.38 -18.36
N MET A 26 -30.26 -5.35 -17.86
CA MET A 26 -30.85 -4.01 -17.71
C MET A 26 -30.60 -3.07 -18.90
N LEU A 27 -30.27 -3.59 -20.09
CA LEU A 27 -30.07 -2.79 -21.32
C LEU A 27 -31.02 -3.14 -22.47
N GLN A 28 -32.18 -3.75 -22.19
CA GLN A 28 -33.13 -4.14 -23.24
C GLN A 28 -34.59 -3.73 -22.96
N ARG A 29 -34.82 -2.57 -22.31
CA ARG A 29 -36.18 -2.06 -22.02
C ARG A 29 -36.46 -0.58 -22.30
N LEU A 30 -35.53 0.17 -22.91
CA LEU A 30 -35.73 1.61 -23.18
C LEU A 30 -35.91 1.97 -24.67
N ALA A 31 -36.13 1.01 -25.56
CA ALA A 31 -36.23 1.26 -27.01
C ALA A 31 -37.62 1.00 -27.62
N VAL A 32 -38.68 0.94 -26.79
CA VAL A 32 -40.05 0.75 -27.27
C VAL A 32 -40.96 1.69 -26.49
N GLU A 33 -41.77 2.46 -27.21
CA GLU A 33 -42.78 3.44 -26.77
C GLU A 33 -42.28 4.85 -26.44
N ASN A 34 -42.16 5.68 -27.49
CA ASN A 34 -42.87 6.97 -27.49
C ASN A 34 -42.93 7.58 -28.90
N GLU A 35 -43.83 7.03 -29.72
CA GLU A 35 -44.46 7.80 -30.79
C GLU A 35 -45.84 8.24 -30.29
N ARG A 36 -46.18 9.53 -30.48
CA ARG A 36 -47.52 10.12 -30.65
C ARG A 36 -48.14 10.91 -29.48
N MET A 37 -48.11 12.25 -29.59
CA MET A 37 -49.17 13.22 -29.23
C MET A 37 -48.64 14.63 -29.59
N GLU A 38 -49.10 15.25 -30.69
CA GLU A 38 -50.29 16.11 -30.84
C GLU A 38 -50.11 17.52 -30.23
N ASP A 39 -49.80 18.44 -31.15
CA ASP A 39 -50.12 19.86 -31.25
C ASP A 39 -51.32 20.34 -30.39
N ASP A 40 -51.07 21.18 -29.39
CA ASP A 40 -52.00 22.21 -28.94
C ASP A 40 -51.25 23.38 -28.30
N GLY A 41 -51.57 24.60 -28.75
CA GLY A 41 -50.90 25.83 -28.37
C GLY A 41 -51.37 26.32 -27.01
N GLY A 42 -50.45 26.38 -26.06
CA GLY A 42 -50.60 27.08 -24.79
C GLY A 42 -49.44 28.03 -24.58
N GLU A 43 -49.72 29.33 -24.52
CA GLU A 43 -48.79 30.37 -24.08
C GLU A 43 -48.51 30.13 -22.58
N GLU A 44 -47.41 29.46 -22.26
CA GLU A 44 -46.98 29.27 -20.88
C GLU A 44 -45.98 30.36 -20.49
N GLU A 45 -46.41 31.14 -19.51
CA GLU A 45 -45.69 32.19 -18.80
C GLU A 45 -44.35 31.62 -18.30
N GLU A 46 -43.22 32.08 -18.85
CA GLU A 46 -41.87 31.71 -18.42
C GLU A 46 -41.64 32.19 -16.96
N VAL A 47 -42.03 31.36 -16.00
CA VAL A 47 -41.55 31.48 -14.63
C VAL A 47 -40.11 30.97 -14.64
N TYR A 48 -39.16 31.91 -14.61
CA TYR A 48 -37.75 31.63 -14.38
C TYR A 48 -37.61 30.98 -13.00
N GLU A 49 -37.71 29.65 -12.94
CA GLU A 49 -37.17 28.87 -11.84
C GLU A 49 -35.64 29.01 -11.93
N GLU A 50 -35.11 29.96 -11.18
CA GLU A 50 -33.67 30.11 -10.97
C GLU A 50 -33.22 28.84 -10.24
N GLU A 51 -32.79 27.84 -11.02
CA GLU A 51 -32.15 26.64 -10.51
C GLU A 51 -30.90 27.07 -9.75
N VAL A 52 -31.05 27.18 -8.43
CA VAL A 52 -29.92 27.39 -7.52
C VAL A 52 -29.10 26.12 -7.59
N GLU A 53 -28.05 26.13 -8.41
CA GLU A 53 -27.00 25.12 -8.40
C GLU A 53 -26.41 25.08 -6.99
N ILE A 54 -26.85 24.11 -6.20
CA ILE A 54 -26.23 23.81 -4.91
C ILE A 54 -24.89 23.16 -5.25
N GLU A 55 -23.84 23.99 -5.29
CA GLU A 55 -22.46 23.53 -5.38
C GLU A 55 -22.21 22.67 -4.14
N GLU A 56 -22.19 21.35 -4.34
CA GLU A 56 -21.95 20.36 -3.31
C GLU A 56 -20.57 20.69 -2.70
N MET A 57 -20.57 21.26 -1.49
CA MET A 57 -19.34 21.45 -0.71
C MET A 57 -18.80 20.06 -0.41
N VAL A 58 -17.92 19.60 -1.29
CA VAL A 58 -17.19 18.34 -1.14
C VAL A 58 -16.56 18.40 0.24
N ASP A 59 -17.06 17.51 1.10
CA ASP A 59 -16.64 17.35 2.48
C ASP A 59 -15.11 17.41 2.52
N ASP A 60 -14.55 18.20 3.45
CA ASP A 60 -13.13 18.25 3.75
C ASP A 60 -12.73 16.87 4.33
N GLU A 61 -12.77 15.83 3.50
CA GLU A 61 -12.21 14.54 3.83
C GLU A 61 -10.74 14.81 4.15
N PRO A 62 -10.26 14.45 5.35
CA PRO A 62 -8.90 14.73 5.73
C PRO A 62 -7.99 14.10 4.68
N MET A 63 -7.15 14.92 4.07
CA MET A 63 -6.21 14.48 3.04
C MET A 63 -5.36 13.34 3.58
N HIS A 64 -5.73 12.10 3.25
CA HIS A 64 -5.05 10.91 3.73
C HIS A 64 -3.74 10.75 2.96
N VAL A 65 -2.69 11.43 3.42
CA VAL A 65 -1.31 11.15 2.97
C VAL A 65 -0.93 9.78 3.51
N THR A 66 -1.29 8.74 2.74
CA THR A 66 -1.01 7.36 3.11
C THR A 66 0.44 7.08 2.76
N GLY A 67 1.35 7.39 3.68
CA GLY A 67 2.76 7.08 3.50
C GLY A 67 2.95 5.58 3.26
N ARG A 68 3.59 5.20 2.15
CA ARG A 68 3.80 3.80 1.79
C ARG A 68 5.09 3.31 2.41
N LEU A 69 4.96 2.38 3.38
CA LEU A 69 6.12 1.74 3.98
C LEU A 69 6.35 0.37 3.33
N PHE A 70 7.44 0.24 2.59
CA PHE A 70 7.88 -1.05 2.08
C PHE A 70 8.62 -1.80 3.19
N LEU A 71 7.96 -2.79 3.75
CA LEU A 71 8.62 -3.80 4.58
C LEU A 71 9.28 -4.79 3.62
N GLY A 72 10.59 -4.66 3.41
CA GLY A 72 11.36 -5.53 2.51
C GLY A 72 11.04 -7.03 2.70
N SER A 73 10.74 -7.67 1.57
CA SER A 73 10.70 -9.09 1.24
C SER A 73 10.56 -10.14 2.37
N ILE A 74 9.42 -10.84 2.33
CA ILE A 74 9.14 -12.21 2.81
C ILE A 74 9.18 -12.46 4.33
N ASP A 75 10.22 -12.06 5.06
CA ASP A 75 10.31 -12.35 6.50
C ASP A 75 9.41 -11.44 7.35
N ALA A 76 9.13 -10.22 6.86
CA ALA A 76 8.21 -9.31 7.52
C ALA A 76 6.78 -9.86 7.58
N ALA A 77 6.35 -10.66 6.59
CA ALA A 77 5.01 -11.24 6.52
C ALA A 77 4.83 -12.45 7.45
N ARG A 78 5.87 -13.29 7.62
CA ARG A 78 5.84 -14.44 8.54
C ARG A 78 5.99 -14.05 10.01
N ASN A 79 6.67 -12.93 10.29
CA ASN A 79 6.94 -12.44 11.64
C ASN A 79 6.35 -11.06 11.93
N VAL A 80 5.20 -10.70 11.30
CA VAL A 80 4.50 -9.42 11.57
C VAL A 80 4.26 -9.22 13.07
N SER A 81 4.05 -10.30 13.82
CA SER A 81 3.79 -10.22 15.27
C SER A 81 5.00 -9.81 16.10
N SER A 82 6.24 -10.03 15.62
CA SER A 82 7.46 -9.68 16.37
C SER A 82 8.16 -8.44 15.82
N LYS A 83 8.01 -8.13 14.53
CA LYS A 83 8.63 -6.96 13.91
C LYS A 83 7.91 -5.68 14.30
N THR A 84 8.64 -4.80 14.97
CA THR A 84 8.14 -3.50 15.48
C THR A 84 9.01 -2.32 15.05
N ILE A 85 10.06 -2.59 14.28
CA ILE A 85 10.99 -1.58 13.77
C ILE A 85 11.27 -1.86 12.30
N THR A 86 11.35 -0.82 11.49
CA THR A 86 11.96 -0.88 10.17
C THR A 86 13.05 0.17 10.03
N MET A 87 13.99 -0.07 9.12
CA MET A 87 15.12 0.80 8.85
C MET A 87 15.01 1.33 7.41
N ARG A 88 15.26 2.61 7.22
CA ARG A 88 15.35 3.27 5.91
C ARG A 88 16.63 4.08 5.83
N LEU A 89 17.16 4.28 4.62
CA LEU A 89 18.29 5.18 4.48
C LEU A 89 17.82 6.62 4.61
N LEU A 90 18.63 7.46 5.24
CA LEU A 90 18.33 8.89 5.29
C LEU A 90 18.38 9.51 3.88
N SER A 91 19.19 8.96 2.98
CA SER A 91 19.24 9.35 1.57
C SER A 91 17.93 9.08 0.82
N ASP A 92 17.14 8.08 1.23
CA ASP A 92 15.81 7.85 0.66
C ASP A 92 14.88 9.05 0.89
N ILE A 93 15.17 9.92 1.87
CA ILE A 93 14.42 11.16 2.09
C ILE A 93 14.99 12.28 1.21
N SER A 94 16.30 12.46 1.14
CA SER A 94 16.89 13.59 0.42
C SER A 94 16.86 13.42 -1.10
N ASP A 95 17.09 12.21 -1.58
CA ASP A 95 17.47 11.97 -2.97
C ASP A 95 16.30 11.46 -3.82
N ASP A 96 15.30 10.83 -3.20
CA ASP A 96 14.09 10.35 -3.88
C ASP A 96 12.91 11.30 -3.66
N TYR A 97 12.55 12.02 -4.73
CA TYR A 97 11.39 12.93 -4.75
C TYR A 97 10.04 12.20 -4.64
N ASN A 98 9.99 10.90 -4.94
CA ASN A 98 8.79 10.08 -4.81
C ASN A 98 8.73 9.34 -3.48
N SER A 99 9.63 9.67 -2.56
CA SER A 99 9.68 9.04 -1.25
C SER A 99 8.64 9.64 -0.31
N ASP A 100 7.65 8.82 0.03
CA ASP A 100 6.65 9.16 1.04
C ASP A 100 7.26 9.28 2.46
N LEU A 101 8.56 8.97 2.64
CA LEU A 101 9.22 9.04 3.95
C LEU A 101 9.30 10.47 4.51
N ARG A 102 9.24 11.49 3.65
CA ARG A 102 9.18 12.90 4.06
C ARG A 102 7.94 13.24 4.87
N ASP A 103 6.85 12.52 4.60
CA ASP A 103 5.54 12.76 5.19
C ASP A 103 5.25 11.85 6.39
N ILE A 104 6.21 11.01 6.78
CA ILE A 104 6.09 10.13 7.95
C ILE A 104 6.60 10.87 9.20
N PHE A 105 5.71 11.06 10.16
CA PHE A 105 6.00 11.65 11.46
C PHE A 105 5.55 10.73 12.60
N THR A 106 5.85 11.14 13.84
CA THR A 106 5.41 10.38 15.01
C THR A 106 3.89 10.40 15.10
N TYR A 107 3.29 9.24 15.30
CA TYR A 107 1.85 8.97 15.29
C TYR A 107 1.15 8.95 13.92
N SER A 108 1.90 9.05 12.82
CA SER A 108 1.35 8.81 11.48
C SER A 108 0.79 7.40 11.35
N LEU A 109 -0.30 7.28 10.60
CA LEU A 109 -0.86 6.01 10.15
C LEU A 109 -0.27 5.68 8.77
N VAL A 110 0.34 4.51 8.64
CA VAL A 110 0.93 4.06 7.37
C VAL A 110 0.35 2.73 6.95
N ALA A 111 0.17 2.55 5.65
CA ALA A 111 -0.26 1.28 5.08
C ALA A 111 0.96 0.46 4.69
N ALA A 112 1.04 -0.77 5.20
CA ALA A 112 2.01 -1.76 4.77
C ALA A 112 1.50 -2.45 3.49
N THR A 113 2.32 -2.40 2.44
CA THR A 113 1.99 -3.00 1.13
C THR A 113 3.00 -4.07 0.76
N THR A 114 2.57 -5.12 0.06
CA THR A 114 3.50 -6.06 -0.57
C THR A 114 4.08 -5.46 -1.85
N SER A 115 5.29 -5.88 -2.21
CA SER A 115 5.84 -5.58 -3.53
C SER A 115 5.06 -6.39 -4.58
N SER A 116 4.04 -5.79 -5.19
CA SER A 116 3.44 -6.34 -6.39
C SER A 116 4.47 -6.25 -7.52
N GLN A 117 4.94 -7.40 -8.01
CA GLN A 117 5.77 -7.49 -9.21
C GLN A 117 4.92 -7.42 -10.50
N GLY A 118 3.60 -7.26 -10.38
CA GLY A 118 2.66 -7.12 -11.49
C GLY A 118 2.16 -5.68 -11.60
N ASP A 119 2.36 -5.13 -12.80
CA ASP A 119 1.80 -3.91 -13.37
C ASP A 119 1.92 -2.61 -12.55
N ARG A 120 2.62 -1.60 -13.10
CA ARG A 120 2.79 -0.29 -12.44
C ARG A 120 1.46 0.38 -12.12
N ASP A 121 0.41 0.02 -12.87
CA ASP A 121 -0.92 0.61 -12.79
C ASP A 121 -1.85 -0.14 -11.83
N SER A 122 -1.45 -1.32 -11.34
CA SER A 122 -2.26 -2.06 -10.38
C SER A 122 -2.09 -1.53 -8.95
N PRO A 123 -3.19 -1.27 -8.21
CA PRO A 123 -3.10 -0.84 -6.82
C PRO A 123 -2.45 -1.94 -5.98
N ARG A 124 -1.40 -1.58 -5.24
CA ARG A 124 -0.71 -2.55 -4.38
C ARG A 124 -1.62 -3.04 -3.26
N SER A 125 -1.66 -4.35 -3.06
CA SER A 125 -2.37 -4.97 -1.96
C SER A 125 -1.79 -4.53 -0.61
N ARG A 126 -2.61 -3.85 0.18
CA ARG A 126 -2.33 -3.50 1.57
C ARG A 126 -2.59 -4.71 2.45
N PHE A 127 -1.66 -5.02 3.35
CA PHE A 127 -1.81 -6.17 4.25
C PHE A 127 -1.84 -5.79 5.73
N ALA A 128 -1.44 -4.57 6.10
CA ALA A 128 -1.57 -4.09 7.47
C ALA A 128 -1.62 -2.56 7.54
N TYR A 129 -2.19 -2.04 8.63
CA TYR A 129 -2.07 -0.63 9.03
C TYR A 129 -1.20 -0.53 10.27
N LEU A 130 -0.21 0.35 10.20
CA LEU A 130 0.77 0.56 11.27
C LEU A 130 0.64 1.98 11.78
N ARG A 131 0.82 2.17 13.07
CA ARG A 131 1.03 3.49 13.67
C ARG A 131 2.51 3.65 13.99
N ILE A 132 3.11 4.72 13.51
CA ILE A 132 4.47 5.09 13.88
C ILE A 132 4.43 5.63 15.31
N ASP A 133 5.14 5.02 16.25
CA ASP A 133 5.19 5.49 17.64
C ASP A 133 6.44 6.31 17.93
N GLN A 134 7.52 6.09 17.17
CA GLN A 134 8.78 6.80 17.36
C GLN A 134 9.63 6.78 16.08
N ILE A 135 10.31 7.89 15.81
CA ILE A 135 11.31 8.03 14.74
C ILE A 135 12.64 8.36 15.39
N LYS A 136 13.71 7.66 15.01
CA LYS A 136 15.08 7.95 15.44
C LYS A 136 16.03 7.86 14.26
N THR A 137 17.17 8.52 14.38
CA THR A 137 18.31 8.29 13.49
C THR A 137 19.43 7.67 14.29
N LYS A 138 20.02 6.60 13.78
CA LYS A 138 21.20 5.95 14.36
C LYS A 138 22.16 5.55 13.24
N GLU A 139 23.46 5.63 13.51
CA GLU A 139 24.44 4.96 12.66
C GLU A 139 24.27 3.45 12.76
N LEU A 140 24.51 2.73 11.66
CA LEU A 140 24.35 1.28 11.57
C LEU A 140 25.13 0.53 12.66
N CYS A 141 26.38 0.93 12.94
CA CYS A 141 27.22 0.34 13.98
C CYS A 141 26.76 0.64 15.42
N ALA A 142 25.91 1.65 15.62
CA ALA A 142 25.39 2.09 16.92
C ALA A 142 24.03 1.46 17.26
N ILE A 143 23.53 0.56 16.40
CA ILE A 143 22.27 -0.15 16.63
C ILE A 143 22.51 -1.27 17.65
N ASP A 144 21.76 -1.23 18.75
CA ASP A 144 21.81 -2.25 19.79
C ASP A 144 21.12 -3.56 19.34
N VAL A 145 21.55 -4.68 19.92
CA VAL A 145 21.05 -6.03 19.61
C VAL A 145 19.54 -6.15 19.79
N ALA A 146 18.97 -5.49 20.80
CA ALA A 146 17.52 -5.52 21.03
C ALA A 146 16.73 -4.84 19.88
N THR A 147 17.28 -3.75 19.33
CA THR A 147 16.72 -3.06 18.17
C THR A 147 16.84 -3.90 16.90
N LEU A 148 17.96 -4.60 16.70
CA LEU A 148 18.14 -5.54 15.58
C LEU A 148 17.08 -6.65 15.62
N HIS A 149 16.90 -7.30 16.76
CA HIS A 149 15.88 -8.35 16.89
C HIS A 149 14.46 -7.82 16.62
N LYS A 150 14.13 -6.62 17.09
CA LYS A 150 12.82 -5.97 16.79
C LYS A 150 12.62 -5.64 15.31
N SER A 151 13.71 -5.52 14.54
CA SER A 151 13.67 -5.32 13.10
C SER A 151 13.70 -6.62 12.28
N GLY A 152 13.95 -7.76 12.96
CA GLY A 152 14.04 -9.08 12.34
C GLY A 152 15.45 -9.50 11.93
N PHE A 153 16.49 -8.78 12.35
CA PHE A 153 17.89 -9.11 12.06
C PHE A 153 18.60 -9.65 13.29
N ASN A 154 19.59 -10.54 13.08
CA ASN A 154 20.37 -11.13 14.16
C ASN A 154 21.68 -10.40 14.42
N SER A 155 22.24 -9.72 13.40
CA SER A 155 23.49 -8.98 13.53
C SER A 155 23.54 -7.75 12.63
N ILE A 156 24.50 -6.86 12.89
CA ILE A 156 24.72 -5.65 12.09
C ILE A 156 25.25 -6.00 10.70
N GLU A 157 26.08 -7.03 10.60
CA GLU A 157 26.66 -7.51 9.35
C GLU A 157 25.59 -8.05 8.39
N GLU A 158 24.55 -8.70 8.93
CA GLU A 158 23.38 -9.15 8.16
C GLU A 158 22.62 -7.95 7.56
N VAL A 159 22.38 -6.91 8.37
CA VAL A 159 21.76 -5.66 7.91
C VAL A 159 22.61 -5.01 6.82
N LEU A 160 23.92 -4.87 7.05
CA LEU A 160 24.84 -4.27 6.09
C LEU A 160 24.82 -5.04 4.75
N THR A 161 24.89 -6.37 4.80
CA THR A 161 24.87 -7.23 3.62
C THR A 161 23.59 -7.04 2.82
N VAL A 162 22.43 -7.00 3.47
CA VAL A 162 21.14 -6.76 2.80
C VAL A 162 21.08 -5.36 2.22
N LEU A 163 21.48 -4.32 2.97
CA LEU A 163 21.46 -2.95 2.47
C LEU A 163 22.40 -2.76 1.27
N GLN A 164 23.59 -3.37 1.29
CA GLN A 164 24.57 -3.28 0.20
C GLN A 164 24.10 -3.91 -1.12
N GLN A 165 23.11 -4.80 -1.09
CA GLN A 165 22.50 -5.32 -2.32
C GLN A 165 21.75 -4.23 -3.11
N PHE A 166 21.23 -3.21 -2.41
CA PHE A 166 20.46 -2.13 -3.02
C PHE A 166 21.24 -0.81 -3.05
N TYR A 167 22.16 -0.63 -2.10
CA TYR A 167 22.91 0.60 -1.89
C TYR A 167 24.40 0.26 -1.63
N PRO A 168 25.21 0.10 -2.70
CA PRO A 168 26.59 -0.37 -2.59
C PRO A 168 27.49 0.49 -1.69
N ASP A 169 27.18 1.79 -1.57
CA ASP A 169 27.96 2.76 -0.80
C ASP A 169 27.62 2.78 0.71
N VAL A 170 26.71 1.92 1.17
CA VAL A 170 26.36 1.83 2.60
C VAL A 170 27.53 1.25 3.39
N THR A 171 27.84 1.89 4.51
CA THR A 171 28.91 1.53 5.44
C THR A 171 28.38 1.42 6.87
N MET A 172 29.23 0.97 7.79
CA MET A 172 28.91 0.85 9.21
C MET A 172 28.56 2.21 9.88
N THR A 173 29.03 3.33 9.33
CA THR A 173 28.73 4.67 9.86
C THR A 173 27.58 5.35 9.14
N THR A 174 26.94 4.68 8.16
CA THR A 174 25.82 5.26 7.43
C THR A 174 24.63 5.46 8.38
N PRO A 175 24.05 6.67 8.44
CA PRO A 175 22.89 6.94 9.28
C PRO A 175 21.64 6.29 8.70
N LEU A 176 20.94 5.53 9.54
CA LEU A 176 19.66 4.91 9.24
C LEU A 176 18.53 5.60 10.00
N LEU A 177 17.41 5.80 9.31
CA LEU A 177 16.15 6.20 9.89
C LEU A 177 15.42 4.97 10.44
N MET A 178 15.24 4.94 11.76
CA MET A 178 14.60 3.88 12.51
C MET A 178 13.14 4.27 12.77
N LEU A 179 12.21 3.57 12.13
CA LEU A 179 10.78 3.76 12.31
C LEU A 179 10.25 2.70 13.26
N HIS A 180 9.95 3.08 14.50
CA HIS A 180 9.27 2.22 15.46
C HIS A 180 7.78 2.32 15.23
N PHE A 181 7.12 1.16 15.12
CA PHE A 181 5.69 1.10 14.86
C PHE A 181 5.02 -0.01 15.66
N ARG A 182 3.70 0.11 15.78
CA ARG A 182 2.82 -0.98 16.19
C ARG A 182 1.85 -1.31 15.07
N CYS A 183 1.53 -2.59 14.93
CA CYS A 183 0.45 -3.03 14.04
C CYS A 183 -0.90 -2.73 14.71
N LEU A 184 -1.79 -2.05 13.99
CA LEU A 184 -3.16 -1.76 14.45
C LEU A 184 -4.15 -2.80 13.92
N SER A 185 -3.97 -3.19 12.65
CA SER A 185 -4.81 -4.16 11.97
C SER A 185 -3.99 -4.87 10.90
N ALA A 186 -4.14 -6.19 10.82
CA ALA A 186 -3.59 -7.02 9.75
C ALA A 186 -4.74 -7.60 8.93
N SER A 187 -4.65 -7.50 7.62
CA SER A 187 -5.59 -8.15 6.71
C SER A 187 -5.34 -9.65 6.75
N ILE A 188 -6.29 -10.39 7.34
CA ILE A 188 -6.27 -11.86 7.44
C ILE A 188 -6.29 -12.50 6.04
N SER A 189 -6.78 -11.78 5.03
CA SER A 189 -6.97 -12.28 3.68
C SER A 189 -5.67 -12.67 2.95
N ALA A 190 -4.50 -12.26 3.45
CA ALA A 190 -3.20 -12.63 2.88
C ALA A 190 -2.61 -13.95 3.44
N CYS A 191 -3.19 -14.54 4.49
CA CYS A 191 -2.57 -15.66 5.21
C CYS A 191 -3.16 -17.05 4.90
N THR A 192 -4.22 -17.16 4.08
CA THR A 192 -5.01 -18.40 3.90
C THR A 192 -4.70 -19.18 2.63
N LYS A 193 -3.43 -19.26 2.20
CA LYS A 193 -2.97 -20.26 1.21
C LYS A 193 -1.54 -20.69 1.53
N MET A 194 -1.40 -21.64 2.47
CA MET A 194 -0.24 -22.52 2.60
C MET A 194 -0.69 -23.96 2.37
#